data_AF-A0A521FZ12-F1
#
_entry.id   AF-A0A521FZ12-F1
#
_cell.length_a   1.000
_cell.length_b   1.000
_cell.length_c   1.000
_cell.angle_alpha   90.00
_cell.angle_beta   90.00
_cell.angle_gamma   90.00
#
_symmetry.space_group_name_H-M   'P 1'
#
loop_
_entity.id
_entity.type
_entity.pdbx_description
1 polymer ?
#
loop_
_entity_poly.entity_id
_entity_poly.type
_entity_poly.pdbx_seq_one_letter_code
_entity_poly.pdbx_strand_id
1 'polypeptide(L)'
;MNIPKAGTVVPLAQIRELCRYFHLHELLAKIEKNPPPKPFKSDGCSFWFDKWQGFDLYPACFKHDLKYWAGYPGEEVERLIADAELMIEVARIMGSTGMAETMFAGVRAGGGDWLKASFSWGFGR
;
A
#
# COMPACT_ATOMS: atom_id res chain seq x y z
N MET A 1 -9.15 14.47 -3.24
CA MET A 1 -10.01 13.28 -3.40
C MET A 1 -10.10 12.57 -2.07
N ASN A 2 -11.26 12.01 -1.69
CA ASN A 2 -11.40 11.30 -0.41
C ASN A 2 -10.89 9.86 -0.54
N ILE A 3 -9.99 9.45 0.37
CA ILE A 3 -9.53 8.08 0.46
C ILE A 3 -10.67 7.23 1.08
N PRO A 4 -11.05 6.10 0.46
CA PRO A 4 -12.00 5.16 1.07
C PRO A 4 -11.60 4.76 2.48
N LYS A 5 -12.53 4.39 3.35
CA LYS A 5 -12.20 3.92 4.70
C LYS A 5 -11.60 2.51 4.67
N ALA A 6 -10.72 2.19 5.61
CA ALA A 6 -10.22 0.83 5.80
C ALA A 6 -11.38 -0.18 5.88
N GLY A 7 -11.19 -1.35 5.28
CA GLY A 7 -12.21 -2.40 5.16
C GLY A 7 -13.26 -2.17 4.06
N THR A 8 -13.25 -1.02 3.37
CA THR A 8 -14.18 -0.77 2.26
C THR A 8 -13.66 -1.40 0.96
N VAL A 9 -14.51 -2.14 0.27
CA VAL A 9 -14.21 -2.62 -1.10
C VAL A 9 -14.23 -1.43 -2.06
N VAL A 10 -13.13 -1.23 -2.79
CA VAL A 10 -12.99 -0.10 -3.72
C VAL A 10 -13.15 -0.61 -5.16
N PRO A 11 -14.13 -0.10 -5.94
CA PRO A 11 -14.29 -0.49 -7.33
C PRO A 11 -13.11 -0.07 -8.20
N LEU A 12 -12.79 -0.86 -9.24
CA LEU A 12 -11.71 -0.54 -10.19
C LEU A 12 -11.81 0.88 -10.77
N ALA A 13 -13.03 1.37 -11.05
CA ALA A 13 -13.23 2.74 -11.54
C ALA A 13 -12.66 3.79 -10.56
N GLN A 14 -12.94 3.63 -9.28
CA GLN A 14 -12.44 4.53 -8.24
C GLN A 14 -10.93 4.34 -8.00
N ILE A 15 -10.41 3.11 -8.13
CA ILE A 15 -8.95 2.86 -8.07
C ILE A 15 -8.22 3.64 -9.17
N ARG A 16 -8.77 3.71 -10.40
CA ARG A 16 -8.18 4.50 -11.49
C ARG A 16 -8.10 5.97 -11.15
N GLU A 17 -9.17 6.53 -10.58
CA GLU A 17 -9.20 7.93 -10.15
C GLU A 17 -8.20 8.20 -9.03
N LEU A 18 -8.10 7.31 -8.04
CA LEU A 18 -7.13 7.40 -6.95
C LEU A 18 -5.69 7.31 -7.47
N CYS A 19 -5.39 6.40 -8.39
CA CYS A 19 -4.05 6.30 -8.99
C CYS A 19 -3.67 7.58 -9.74
N ARG A 20 -4.61 8.20 -10.48
CA ARG A 20 -4.37 9.49 -11.13
C ARG A 20 -4.15 10.61 -10.12
N TYR A 21 -4.96 10.65 -9.06
CA TYR A 21 -4.85 11.65 -7.99
C TYR A 21 -3.52 11.55 -7.23
N PHE A 22 -3.00 10.34 -7.02
CA PHE A 22 -1.73 10.10 -6.32
C PHE A 22 -0.51 10.03 -7.25
N HIS A 23 -0.67 10.30 -8.54
CA HIS A 23 0.40 10.20 -9.54
C HIS A 23 1.05 8.79 -9.64
N LEU A 24 0.28 7.74 -9.36
CA LEU A 24 0.70 6.34 -9.45
C LEU A 24 0.54 5.81 -10.90
N HIS A 25 1.17 6.50 -11.85
CA HIS A 25 0.96 6.25 -13.29
C HIS A 25 1.41 4.85 -13.73
N GLU A 26 2.57 4.38 -13.25
CA GLU A 26 3.07 3.03 -13.55
C GLU A 26 2.17 1.94 -12.97
N LEU A 27 1.69 2.13 -11.74
CA LEU A 27 0.74 1.22 -11.10
C LEU A 27 -0.58 1.18 -11.87
N LEU A 28 -1.08 2.33 -12.32
CA LEU A 28 -2.29 2.40 -13.14
C LEU A 28 -2.13 1.62 -14.44
N ALA A 29 -1.02 1.81 -15.16
CA ALA A 29 -0.73 1.09 -16.39
C ALA A 29 -0.68 -0.43 -16.15
N LYS A 30 -0.07 -0.86 -15.04
CA LYS A 30 -0.02 -2.27 -14.60
C LYS A 30 -1.42 -2.84 -14.35
N ILE A 31 -2.27 -2.11 -13.62
CA ILE A 31 -3.65 -2.53 -13.31
C ILE A 31 -4.51 -2.56 -14.59
N GLU A 32 -4.37 -1.59 -15.48
CA GLU A 32 -5.14 -1.54 -16.73
C GLU A 32 -4.75 -2.67 -17.70
N LYS A 33 -3.47 -3.03 -17.76
CA LYS A 33 -2.98 -4.15 -18.59
C LYS A 33 -3.48 -5.50 -18.08
N ASN A 34 -3.49 -5.72 -16.77
CA ASN A 34 -3.90 -6.98 -16.17
C ASN A 34 -4.41 -6.75 -14.72
N PRO A 35 -5.71 -6.45 -14.57
CA PRO A 35 -6.28 -6.10 -13.28
C PRO A 35 -6.24 -7.31 -12.33
N PRO A 36 -5.89 -7.10 -11.04
CA PRO A 36 -5.97 -8.18 -10.06
C PRO A 36 -7.39 -8.77 -9.98
N PRO A 37 -7.53 -10.11 -9.92
CA PRO A 37 -8.83 -10.77 -9.93
C PRO A 37 -9.61 -10.61 -8.62
N LYS A 38 -8.94 -10.39 -7.49
CA LYS A 38 -9.61 -10.20 -6.19
C LYS A 38 -9.95 -8.72 -5.97
N PRO A 39 -11.09 -8.41 -5.34
CA PRO A 39 -11.46 -7.03 -5.03
C PRO A 39 -10.41 -6.37 -4.13
N PHE A 40 -10.08 -5.11 -4.41
CA PHE A 40 -9.22 -4.32 -3.53
C PHE A 40 -9.97 -3.91 -2.26
N LYS A 41 -9.33 -4.11 -1.12
CA LYS A 41 -9.81 -3.70 0.20
C LYS A 41 -8.59 -3.45 1.08
N SER A 42 -8.23 -2.18 1.27
CA SER A 42 -7.17 -1.78 2.21
C SER A 42 -7.59 -2.13 3.63
N ASP A 43 -6.68 -2.69 4.42
CA ASP A 43 -6.88 -2.94 5.85
C ASP A 43 -6.26 -1.86 6.73
N GLY A 44 -5.75 -0.78 6.12
CA GLY A 44 -5.07 0.30 6.81
C GLY A 44 -3.59 0.00 6.95
N CYS A 45 -2.98 0.39 8.07
CA CYS A 45 -1.61 0.00 8.36
C CYS A 45 -1.51 -1.44 8.93
N SER A 46 -2.47 -2.31 8.57
CA SER A 46 -2.65 -3.70 9.00
C SER A 46 -2.52 -3.92 10.52
N PHE A 47 -1.34 -4.34 11.00
CA PHE A 47 -1.03 -4.57 12.41
C PHE A 47 -0.38 -3.36 13.09
N TRP A 48 -0.58 -2.18 12.52
CA TRP A 48 -0.05 -0.92 13.01
C TRP A 48 -1.16 0.13 13.14
N PHE A 49 -0.80 1.28 13.71
CA PHE A 49 -1.76 2.36 13.94
C PHE A 49 -1.98 3.18 12.67
N ASP A 50 -3.23 3.31 12.22
CA ASP A 50 -3.62 4.26 11.17
C ASP A 50 -3.36 5.72 11.57
N LYS A 51 -3.40 6.01 12.87
CA LYS A 51 -3.12 7.33 13.45
C LYS A 51 -2.22 7.20 14.67
N TRP A 52 -1.20 8.05 14.75
CA TRP A 52 -0.23 8.03 15.84
C TRP A 52 0.09 9.44 16.28
N GLN A 53 -0.12 9.75 17.57
CA GLN A 53 0.20 11.07 18.16
C GLN A 53 -0.36 12.28 17.38
N GLY A 54 -1.56 12.14 16.82
CA GLY A 54 -2.21 13.19 16.01
C GLY A 54 -1.81 13.21 14.53
N PHE A 55 -0.82 12.41 14.11
CA PHE A 55 -0.50 12.20 12.71
C PHE A 55 -1.40 11.14 12.08
N ASP A 56 -1.79 11.36 10.82
CA ASP A 56 -2.59 10.42 10.03
C ASP A 56 -1.68 9.66 9.05
N LEU A 57 -1.46 8.36 9.31
CA LEU A 57 -0.60 7.48 8.53
C LEU A 57 -1.39 6.70 7.46
N TYR A 58 -2.73 6.64 7.61
CA TYR A 58 -3.61 5.88 6.73
C TYR A 58 -3.42 6.18 5.23
N PRO A 59 -3.25 7.45 4.78
CA PRO A 59 -3.00 7.73 3.37
C PRO A 59 -1.76 7.04 2.79
N ALA A 60 -0.70 6.92 3.59
CA ALA A 60 0.54 6.26 3.17
C ALA A 60 0.32 4.74 3.06
N CYS A 61 -0.32 4.15 4.08
CA CYS A 61 -0.64 2.72 4.11
C CYS A 61 -1.62 2.33 2.98
N PHE A 62 -2.63 3.15 2.68
CA PHE A 62 -3.55 2.90 1.57
C PHE A 62 -2.85 2.82 0.21
N LYS A 63 -1.86 3.70 -0.04
CA LYS A 63 -1.08 3.68 -1.29
C LYS A 63 -0.14 2.49 -1.35
N HIS A 64 0.42 2.09 -0.21
CA HIS A 64 1.22 0.87 -0.08
C HIS A 64 0.37 -0.37 -0.38
N ASP A 65 -0.83 -0.47 0.19
CA ASP A 65 -1.80 -1.54 -0.08
C ASP A 65 -2.16 -1.64 -1.55
N LEU A 66 -2.35 -0.51 -2.26
CA LEU A 66 -2.64 -0.53 -3.69
C LEU A 66 -1.51 -1.20 -4.50
N LYS A 67 -0.25 -0.93 -4.14
CA LYS A 67 0.92 -1.53 -4.78
C LYS A 67 1.01 -3.01 -4.46
N TYR A 68 0.82 -3.37 -3.19
CA TYR A 68 0.81 -4.75 -2.72
C TYR A 68 -0.29 -5.58 -3.38
N TRP A 69 -1.51 -5.06 -3.44
CA TRP A 69 -2.63 -5.71 -4.11
C TRP A 69 -2.35 -6.02 -5.59
N ALA A 70 -1.70 -5.07 -6.29
CA ALA A 70 -1.41 -5.20 -7.72
C ALA A 70 -0.09 -5.93 -8.03
N GLY A 71 0.73 -6.23 -7.02
CA GLY A 71 2.02 -6.91 -7.17
C GLY A 71 1.89 -8.31 -7.77
N TYR A 72 2.87 -8.72 -8.57
CA TYR A 72 3.00 -10.10 -9.05
C TYR A 72 3.94 -10.89 -8.15
N PRO A 73 3.68 -12.20 -7.96
CA PRO A 73 4.62 -13.10 -7.28
C PRO A 73 6.03 -12.99 -7.87
N GLY A 74 7.05 -12.92 -7.01
CA GLY A 74 8.46 -12.82 -7.41
C GLY A 74 8.98 -11.41 -7.76
N GLU A 75 8.16 -10.36 -7.71
CA GLU A 75 8.61 -8.97 -7.93
C GLU A 75 9.25 -8.34 -6.68
N GLU A 76 10.38 -8.90 -6.21
CA GLU A 76 11.05 -8.40 -5.00
C GLU A 76 11.52 -6.93 -5.12
N VAL A 77 11.89 -6.49 -6.32
CA VAL A 77 12.31 -5.10 -6.57
C VAL A 77 11.13 -4.14 -6.43
N GLU A 78 9.97 -4.48 -7.03
CA GLU A 78 8.76 -3.65 -6.91
C GLU A 78 8.25 -3.60 -5.46
N ARG A 79 8.35 -4.73 -4.74
CA ARG A 79 8.03 -4.79 -3.31
C ARG A 79 8.94 -3.87 -2.51
N LEU A 80 10.25 -3.93 -2.75
CA LEU A 80 11.21 -3.04 -2.09
C LEU A 80 10.93 -1.57 -2.38
N ILE A 81 10.58 -1.22 -3.62
CA ILE A 81 10.21 0.15 -4.00
C ILE A 81 8.96 0.59 -3.23
N ALA A 82 7.90 -0.24 -3.20
CA ALA A 82 6.68 0.06 -2.47
C ALA A 82 6.95 0.30 -0.97
N ASP A 83 7.77 -0.56 -0.36
CA ASP A 83 8.17 -0.45 1.05
C ASP A 83 8.98 0.81 1.32
N ALA A 84 9.93 1.15 0.44
CA ALA A 84 10.73 2.37 0.57
C ALA A 84 9.90 3.64 0.42
N GLU A 85 8.91 3.64 -0.48
CA GLU A 85 7.99 4.77 -0.63
C GLU A 85 7.10 4.96 0.60
N LEU A 86 6.64 3.87 1.24
CA LEU A 86 5.96 3.93 2.53
C LEU A 86 6.85 4.59 3.58
N MET A 87 8.10 4.15 3.70
CA MET A 87 9.08 4.73 4.62
C MET A 87 9.24 6.24 4.40
N ILE A 88 9.48 6.66 3.15
CA ILE A 88 9.69 8.07 2.80
C ILE A 88 8.45 8.91 3.16
N GLU A 89 7.26 8.39 2.89
CA GLU A 89 6.03 9.12 3.17
C GLU A 89 5.75 9.24 4.66
N VAL A 90 5.91 8.16 5.43
CA VAL A 90 5.77 8.20 6.90
C VAL A 90 6.77 9.17 7.51
N ALA A 91 8.01 9.21 7.00
CA ALA A 91 9.02 10.15 7.48
C ALA A 91 8.62 11.61 7.22
N ARG A 92 8.00 11.90 6.06
CA ARG A 92 7.46 13.23 5.73
C ARG A 92 6.28 13.61 6.61
N ILE A 93 5.36 12.67 6.85
CA ILE A 93 4.20 12.91 7.72
C ILE A 93 4.64 13.26 9.14
N MET A 94 5.61 12.51 9.67
CA MET A 94 6.03 12.64 11.07
C MET A 94 7.17 13.63 11.30
N GLY A 95 7.83 14.11 10.25
CA GLY A 95 9.03 14.96 10.37
C GLY A 95 10.21 14.25 11.06
N SER A 96 10.23 12.92 11.09
CA SER A 96 11.25 12.10 11.75
C SER A 96 11.30 10.70 11.15
N THR A 97 12.44 9.99 11.28
CA THR A 97 12.63 8.68 10.64
C THR A 97 12.32 7.49 11.54
N GLY A 98 12.26 7.65 12.87
CA GLY A 98 12.15 6.50 13.78
C GLY A 98 10.92 5.61 13.54
N MET A 99 9.75 6.21 13.29
CA MET A 99 8.55 5.43 12.92
C MET A 99 8.68 4.84 11.52
N ALA A 100 9.19 5.61 10.56
CA ALA A 100 9.34 5.19 9.18
C ALA A 100 10.26 3.97 9.05
N GLU A 101 11.41 3.99 9.72
CA GLU A 101 12.36 2.88 9.79
C GLU A 101 11.74 1.64 10.44
N THR A 102 10.96 1.84 11.51
CA THR A 102 10.25 0.75 12.19
C THR A 102 9.21 0.09 11.28
N MET A 103 8.37 0.90 10.61
CA MET A 103 7.37 0.39 9.67
C MET A 103 8.03 -0.30 8.47
N PHE A 104 9.11 0.27 7.93
CA PHE A 104 9.89 -0.34 6.85
C PHE A 104 10.41 -1.72 7.25
N ALA A 105 11.08 -1.84 8.40
CA ALA A 105 11.56 -3.12 8.89
C ALA A 105 10.42 -4.15 9.04
N GLY A 106 9.26 -3.70 9.54
CA GLY A 106 8.05 -4.51 9.66
C GLY A 106 7.56 -5.07 8.32
N VAL A 107 7.37 -4.22 7.30
CA VAL A 107 6.89 -4.67 5.97
C VAL A 107 7.92 -5.51 5.23
N ARG A 108 9.23 -5.25 5.43
CA ARG A 108 10.29 -6.10 4.87
C ARG A 108 10.25 -7.52 5.41
N ALA A 109 10.05 -7.66 6.73
CA ALA A 109 9.99 -8.95 7.41
C ALA A 109 8.66 -9.69 7.22
N GLY A 110 7.53 -8.97 7.22
CA GLY A 110 6.19 -9.55 7.27
C GLY A 110 5.33 -9.37 6.01
N GLY A 111 5.77 -8.62 5.00
CA GLY A 111 4.97 -8.31 3.81
C GLY A 111 5.18 -9.24 2.61
N GLY A 112 6.00 -10.29 2.74
CA GLY A 112 6.31 -11.20 1.63
C GLY A 112 5.11 -12.03 1.17
N ASP A 113 5.14 -12.46 -0.10
CA ASP A 113 4.11 -13.33 -0.71
C ASP A 113 4.06 -14.73 -0.06
N TRP A 114 5.18 -15.21 0.49
CA TRP A 114 5.29 -16.48 1.20
C TRP A 114 4.33 -16.64 2.39
N LEU A 115 3.89 -15.53 3.01
CA LEU A 115 2.94 -15.55 4.13
C LEU A 115 1.49 -15.75 3.68
N LYS A 116 1.16 -15.47 2.41
CA LYS A 116 -0.19 -15.57 1.83
C LYS A 116 -1.28 -14.90 2.69
N ALA A 117 -0.93 -13.85 3.41
CA ALA A 117 -1.84 -13.09 4.26
C ALA A 117 -2.64 -12.07 3.45
N SER A 118 -3.68 -11.47 4.05
CA SER A 118 -4.51 -10.44 3.39
C SER A 118 -3.76 -9.14 3.08
N PHE A 119 -2.56 -8.96 3.63
CA PHE A 119 -1.65 -7.82 3.45
C PHE A 119 -0.31 -8.25 2.82
N SER A 120 -0.18 -9.51 2.37
CA SER A 120 1.04 -9.97 1.70
C SER A 120 1.16 -9.37 0.30
N TRP A 121 2.39 -9.23 -0.19
CA TRP A 121 2.63 -8.85 -1.58
C TRP A 121 1.82 -9.75 -2.53
N GLY A 122 1.12 -9.11 -3.47
CA GLY A 122 0.25 -9.79 -4.43
C GLY A 122 -1.06 -10.31 -3.84
N PHE A 123 -1.55 -9.83 -2.69
CA PHE A 123 -2.80 -10.34 -2.10
C PHE A 123 -4.04 -10.21 -3.01
N GLY A 124 -3.98 -9.33 -4.02
CA GLY A 124 -5.00 -9.21 -5.07
C GLY A 124 -4.93 -10.29 -6.15
N ARG A 125 -3.83 -11.03 -6.23
CA ARG A 125 -3.52 -12.03 -7.24
C ARG A 125 -3.49 -13.46 -6.67
#